data_AF-A0ABD2AVM3-F1
#
_entry.id   AF-A0ABD2AVM3-F1
#
_cell.length_a   1.000
_cell.length_b   1.000
_cell.length_c   1.000
_cell.angle_alpha   90.00
_cell.angle_beta   90.00
_cell.angle_gamma   90.00
#
_symmetry.space_group_name_H-M   'P 1'
#
loop_
_entity.id
_entity.type
_entity.pdbx_description
1 polymer ?
#
loop_
_entity_poly.entity_id
_entity_poly.type
_entity_poly.pdbx_seq_one_letter_code
_entity_poly.pdbx_strand_id
1 'polypeptide(L)'
;MYSWQLFNLMLKRVNFKYTNSNVNLSSFSRRFNTRIKFGGYRKRIDLWFKEQSTQVAKACTRQCEFIVAQRIRRSIQIFHLYTKIWDEVVLKEIIKSWRTRVIRNSRKFLVGTVGVSVYNWDLERISDEEVNSYRQEIESIYKLRDSTVICSKCHLRIVIDNGSKQPGIEYCKCDGVKINTNKDPNGWQPYIERQDMLIWRKEEEDTGLFAYKVYGSFSDVTAEDFLQVQIDIDYRKQWDITAHELQIIDTDPQCTKSKNHSTDIIYWEMIWPKLFANRDYVYQRKWVIDKDKRVVIIVSKGTNHPNAPIKPGIHRNLQKSGRFSMHFKMNDKKRS
;
A
#
# COMPACT_ATOMS: atom_id res chain seq x y z
N MET A 1 11.88 -14.39 -7.63
CA MET A 1 11.91 -15.64 -8.42
C MET A 1 12.35 -16.74 -7.49
N TYR A 2 11.37 -17.41 -6.91
CA TYR A 2 10.85 -18.68 -7.43
C TYR A 2 11.75 -19.82 -6.99
N SER A 3 11.29 -20.47 -5.92
CA SER A 3 11.53 -21.88 -5.66
C SER A 3 11.15 -22.70 -6.89
N TRP A 4 12.15 -22.96 -7.74
CA TRP A 4 12.07 -23.90 -8.85
C TRP A 4 13.40 -24.62 -9.00
N GLN A 5 13.88 -25.26 -7.92
CA GLN A 5 15.13 -26.01 -7.96
C GLN A 5 15.14 -27.19 -6.97
N LEU A 6 14.11 -28.04 -6.96
CA LEU A 6 14.20 -29.37 -6.32
C LEU A 6 13.40 -30.45 -7.08
N PHE A 7 13.45 -30.43 -8.41
CA PHE A 7 13.03 -31.57 -9.24
C PHE A 7 14.13 -31.88 -10.28
N ASN A 8 15.25 -32.46 -9.83
CA ASN A 8 16.24 -33.03 -10.76
C ASN A 8 17.14 -34.13 -10.17
N LEU A 9 16.75 -34.78 -9.05
CA LEU A 9 17.65 -35.72 -8.36
C LEU A 9 17.10 -37.14 -8.15
N MET A 10 16.10 -37.58 -8.91
CA MET A 10 15.64 -38.97 -8.87
C MET A 10 15.22 -39.49 -10.25
N LEU A 11 16.12 -39.50 -11.24
CA LEU A 11 15.97 -40.30 -12.47
C LEU A 11 17.30 -40.58 -13.21
N LYS A 12 18.40 -40.75 -12.47
CA LYS A 12 19.67 -41.27 -13.03
C LYS A 12 20.21 -42.40 -12.17
N ARG A 13 19.53 -43.56 -12.21
CA ARG A 13 20.16 -44.84 -11.90
C ARG A 13 19.35 -46.03 -12.44
N VAL A 14 19.29 -46.13 -13.76
CA VAL A 14 19.18 -47.44 -14.43
C VAL A 14 20.17 -47.40 -15.60
N ASN A 15 21.35 -47.97 -15.38
CA ASN A 15 22.33 -48.23 -16.43
C ASN A 15 21.74 -49.29 -17.37
N PHE A 16 21.47 -48.92 -18.62
CA PHE A 16 21.25 -49.89 -19.69
C PHE A 16 22.63 -50.28 -20.23
N LYS A 17 23.14 -51.46 -19.84
CA LYS A 17 24.28 -52.08 -20.52
C LYS A 17 23.77 -52.67 -21.83
N TYR A 18 24.40 -52.19 -22.91
CA TYR A 18 24.28 -52.67 -24.27
C TYR A 18 24.82 -54.10 -24.35
N THR A 19 24.00 -55.08 -24.74
CA THR A 19 24.50 -56.33 -25.31
C THR A 19 23.74 -56.66 -26.58
N ASN A 20 24.53 -56.77 -27.63
CA ASN A 20 24.22 -57.07 -29.01
C ASN A 20 23.75 -58.53 -29.14
N SER A 21 22.60 -58.79 -29.77
CA SER A 21 22.38 -60.05 -30.48
C SER A 21 21.25 -59.90 -31.51
N ASN A 22 21.60 -60.29 -32.74
CA ASN A 22 20.79 -60.27 -33.94
C ASN A 22 19.54 -61.14 -33.82
N VAL A 23 18.37 -60.58 -34.15
CA VAL A 23 17.31 -61.29 -34.88
C VAL A 23 16.59 -60.29 -35.80
N ASN A 24 16.69 -60.53 -37.11
CA ASN A 24 15.86 -59.89 -38.13
C ASN A 24 14.42 -60.39 -38.02
N LEU A 25 13.44 -59.48 -38.04
CA LEU A 25 12.19 -59.75 -38.75
C LEU A 25 11.59 -58.45 -39.29
N SER A 26 11.44 -58.43 -40.60
CA SER A 26 10.93 -57.38 -41.45
C SER A 26 9.48 -56.97 -41.18
N SER A 27 9.19 -55.72 -41.56
CA SER A 27 7.88 -55.16 -41.91
C SER A 27 6.90 -54.87 -40.77
N PHE A 28 6.60 -53.61 -40.51
CA PHE A 28 5.37 -52.96 -40.99
C PHE A 28 5.33 -51.51 -40.48
N SER A 29 5.58 -50.55 -41.37
CA SER A 29 5.26 -49.15 -41.13
C SER A 29 3.73 -49.00 -41.12
N ARG A 30 3.14 -48.46 -40.06
CA ARG A 30 1.88 -47.69 -40.17
C ARG A 30 1.69 -46.74 -39.01
N ARG A 31 1.64 -45.45 -39.38
CA ARG A 31 1.20 -44.29 -38.62
C ARG A 31 0.03 -44.60 -37.69
N PHE A 32 0.11 -44.20 -36.42
CA PHE A 32 -1.07 -43.84 -35.63
C PHE A 32 -0.79 -42.58 -34.79
N ASN A 33 -1.51 -41.52 -35.15
CA ASN A 33 -1.73 -40.32 -34.35
C ASN A 33 -2.17 -40.69 -32.93
N THR A 34 -1.47 -40.22 -31.90
CA THR A 34 -2.04 -40.18 -30.55
C THR A 34 -1.77 -38.83 -29.88
N ARG A 35 -2.83 -38.01 -29.79
CA ARG A 35 -2.95 -36.91 -28.83
C ARG A 35 -2.75 -37.47 -27.42
N ILE A 36 -1.69 -37.02 -26.75
CA ILE A 36 -1.39 -37.39 -25.37
C ILE A 36 -2.43 -36.74 -24.43
N LYS A 37 -3.26 -37.58 -23.80
CA LYS A 37 -4.28 -37.21 -22.80
C LYS A 37 -3.63 -36.80 -21.47
N PHE A 38 -3.34 -35.50 -21.28
CA PHE A 38 -2.86 -34.96 -20.01
C PHE A 38 -3.87 -35.06 -18.84
N GLY A 39 -5.16 -35.28 -19.12
CA GLY A 39 -6.22 -35.33 -18.09
C GLY A 39 -6.27 -36.62 -17.24
N GLY A 40 -5.66 -37.73 -17.71
CA GLY A 40 -5.65 -39.00 -16.97
C GLY A 40 -4.60 -39.05 -15.86
N TYR A 41 -3.49 -38.32 -16.03
CA TYR A 41 -2.37 -38.32 -15.10
C TYR A 41 -2.70 -37.58 -13.79
N ARG A 42 -3.39 -36.43 -13.88
CA ARG A 42 -3.83 -35.68 -12.68
C ARG A 42 -4.80 -36.47 -11.83
N LYS A 43 -5.81 -37.10 -12.44
CA LYS A 43 -6.78 -37.96 -11.72
C LYS A 43 -6.10 -39.14 -11.02
N ARG A 44 -5.07 -39.73 -11.65
CA ARG A 44 -4.26 -40.80 -11.02
C ARG A 44 -3.41 -40.29 -9.86
N ILE A 45 -2.81 -39.11 -9.99
CA ILE A 45 -2.03 -38.48 -8.91
C ILE A 45 -2.94 -38.11 -7.73
N ASP A 46 -4.14 -37.58 -7.98
CA ASP A 46 -5.10 -37.23 -6.93
C ASP A 46 -5.63 -38.47 -6.20
N LEU A 47 -5.92 -39.55 -6.93
CA LEU A 47 -6.30 -40.84 -6.34
C LEU A 47 -5.14 -41.44 -5.53
N TRP A 48 -3.91 -41.39 -6.05
CA TRP A 48 -2.71 -41.84 -5.35
C TRP A 48 -2.45 -41.03 -4.07
N PHE A 49 -2.60 -39.69 -4.11
CA PHE A 49 -2.50 -38.84 -2.93
C PHE A 49 -3.61 -39.11 -1.93
N LYS A 50 -4.83 -39.40 -2.38
CA LYS A 50 -5.95 -39.73 -1.49
C LYS A 50 -5.72 -41.07 -0.78
N GLU A 51 -5.21 -42.06 -1.51
CA GLU A 51 -4.93 -43.41 -1.01
C GLU A 51 -3.68 -43.46 -0.10
N GLN A 52 -2.67 -42.63 -0.36
CA GLN A 52 -1.43 -42.51 0.42
C GLN A 52 -1.42 -41.33 1.42
N SER A 53 -2.51 -40.55 1.50
CA SER A 53 -2.61 -39.32 2.30
C SER A 53 -2.20 -39.51 3.76
N THR A 54 -2.62 -40.62 4.36
CA THR A 54 -2.31 -40.96 5.75
C THR A 54 -0.84 -41.29 5.96
N GLN A 55 -0.18 -41.89 4.97
CA GLN A 55 1.25 -42.21 5.01
C GLN A 55 2.11 -40.97 4.78
N VAL A 56 1.72 -40.11 3.83
CA VAL A 56 2.37 -38.82 3.57
C VAL A 56 2.22 -37.89 4.77
N ALA A 57 1.03 -37.82 5.37
CA ALA A 57 0.80 -37.06 6.59
C ALA A 57 1.68 -37.57 7.73
N LYS A 58 1.72 -38.88 7.99
CA LYS A 58 2.61 -39.48 9.01
C LYS A 58 4.09 -39.20 8.75
N ALA A 59 4.55 -39.25 7.51
CA ALA A 59 5.93 -38.92 7.15
C ALA A 59 6.23 -37.44 7.36
N CYS A 60 5.30 -36.55 6.99
CA CYS A 60 5.41 -35.11 7.22
C CYS A 60 5.40 -34.79 8.72
N THR A 61 4.54 -35.43 9.52
CA THR A 61 4.52 -35.27 10.98
C THR A 61 5.86 -35.67 11.59
N ARG A 62 6.43 -36.82 11.19
CA ARG A 62 7.76 -37.26 11.67
C ARG A 62 8.88 -36.29 11.26
N GLN A 63 8.84 -35.76 10.04
CA GLN A 63 9.82 -34.77 9.57
C GLN A 63 9.66 -33.43 10.30
N CYS A 64 8.44 -32.98 10.54
CA CYS A 64 8.15 -31.79 11.32
C CYS A 64 8.58 -31.95 12.78
N GLU A 65 8.29 -33.09 13.41
CA GLU A 65 8.75 -33.43 14.76
C GLU A 65 10.27 -33.33 14.87
N PHE A 66 11.01 -33.88 13.90
CA PHE A 66 12.47 -33.80 13.90
C PHE A 66 13.00 -32.37 13.73
N ILE A 67 12.48 -31.62 12.75
CA ILE A 67 12.91 -30.23 12.49
C ILE A 67 12.56 -29.33 13.69
N VAL A 68 11.37 -29.48 14.25
CA VAL A 68 10.92 -28.73 15.43
C VAL A 68 11.75 -29.10 16.65
N ALA A 69 11.97 -30.39 16.91
CA ALA A 69 12.81 -30.84 18.02
C ALA A 69 14.25 -30.31 17.90
N GLN A 70 14.82 -30.29 16.70
CA GLN A 70 16.18 -29.82 16.47
C GLN A 70 16.30 -28.29 16.57
N ARG A 71 15.25 -27.55 16.15
CA ARG A 71 15.15 -26.10 16.38
C ARG A 71 14.99 -25.75 17.86
N ILE A 72 14.11 -26.45 18.57
CA ILE A 72 13.92 -26.30 20.02
C ILE A 72 15.22 -26.59 20.76
N ARG A 73 15.92 -27.67 20.42
CA ARG A 73 17.19 -28.04 21.05
C ARG A 73 18.27 -26.96 20.84
N ARG A 74 18.37 -26.40 19.62
CA ARG A 74 19.28 -25.27 19.35
C ARG A 74 18.89 -24.01 20.11
N SER A 75 17.60 -23.70 20.20
CA SER A 75 17.11 -22.56 20.98
C SER A 75 17.40 -22.71 22.48
N ILE A 76 17.24 -23.91 23.04
CA ILE A 76 17.58 -24.20 24.44
C ILE A 76 19.09 -24.09 24.67
N GLN A 77 19.92 -24.59 23.75
CA GLN A 77 21.38 -24.48 23.85
C GLN A 77 21.86 -23.02 23.79
N ILE A 78 21.29 -22.23 22.88
CA ILE A 78 21.56 -20.79 22.79
C ILE A 78 21.09 -20.10 24.07
N PHE A 79 19.89 -20.40 24.55
CA PHE A 79 19.36 -19.83 25.80
C PHE A 79 20.28 -20.14 26.99
N HIS A 80 20.74 -21.38 27.15
CA HIS A 80 21.68 -21.75 28.20
C HIS A 80 23.03 -21.04 28.10
N LEU A 81 23.54 -20.82 26.87
CA LEU A 81 24.75 -20.03 26.64
C LEU A 81 24.55 -18.58 27.10
N TYR A 82 23.41 -17.96 26.75
CA TYR A 82 23.10 -16.58 27.16
C TYR A 82 22.86 -16.45 28.67
N THR A 83 22.23 -17.44 29.33
CA THR A 83 22.06 -17.44 30.79
C THR A 83 23.38 -17.59 31.55
N LYS A 84 24.42 -18.16 30.93
CA LYS A 84 25.75 -18.34 31.54
C LYS A 84 26.68 -17.14 31.34
N ILE A 85 26.43 -16.33 30.32
CA ILE A 85 27.28 -15.19 29.93
C ILE A 85 26.76 -13.85 30.50
N TRP A 86 25.45 -13.73 30.77
CA TRP A 86 24.83 -12.46 31.14
C TRP A 86 24.27 -12.48 32.57
N ASP A 87 24.50 -11.38 33.29
CA ASP A 87 24.03 -11.15 34.65
C ASP A 87 22.48 -11.16 34.73
N GLU A 88 21.92 -11.60 35.86
CA GLU A 88 20.48 -11.91 36.02
C GLU A 88 19.55 -10.74 35.69
N VAL A 89 20.04 -9.52 35.91
CA VAL A 89 19.28 -8.28 35.71
C VAL A 89 19.04 -8.03 34.22
N VAL A 90 20.06 -8.26 33.38
CA VAL A 90 19.96 -8.05 31.92
C VAL A 90 19.05 -9.10 31.28
N LEU A 91 19.12 -10.35 31.76
CA LEU A 91 18.24 -11.41 31.28
C LEU A 91 16.77 -11.11 31.61
N LYS A 92 16.47 -10.57 32.81
CA LYS A 92 15.11 -10.16 33.20
C LYS A 92 14.58 -9.04 32.31
N GLU A 93 15.40 -8.08 31.91
CA GLU A 93 15.00 -7.01 30.98
C GLU A 93 14.75 -7.51 29.55
N ILE A 94 15.60 -8.41 29.05
CA ILE A 94 15.43 -9.02 27.73
C ILE A 94 14.16 -9.88 27.70
N ILE A 95 13.92 -10.71 28.74
CA ILE A 95 12.70 -11.52 28.85
C ILE A 95 11.46 -10.65 28.96
N LYS A 96 11.49 -9.55 29.74
CA LYS A 96 10.40 -8.57 29.79
C LYS A 96 10.13 -7.97 28.41
N SER A 97 11.16 -7.51 27.72
CA SER A 97 11.06 -6.96 26.36
C SER A 97 10.53 -7.97 25.35
N TRP A 98 10.94 -9.23 25.46
CA TRP A 98 10.50 -10.32 24.61
C TRP A 98 9.04 -10.69 24.89
N ARG A 99 8.63 -10.79 26.16
CA ARG A 99 7.23 -11.00 26.56
C ARG A 99 6.33 -9.88 26.05
N THR A 100 6.74 -8.62 26.19
CA THR A 100 5.97 -7.47 25.69
C THR A 100 5.84 -7.51 24.16
N ARG A 101 6.92 -7.87 23.43
CA ARG A 101 6.87 -8.06 21.97
C ARG A 101 5.99 -9.24 21.57
N VAL A 102 6.07 -10.37 22.26
CA VAL A 102 5.25 -11.57 21.99
C VAL A 102 3.78 -11.31 22.29
N ILE A 103 3.43 -10.63 23.38
CA ILE A 103 2.04 -10.26 23.72
C ILE A 103 1.48 -9.23 22.72
N ARG A 104 2.30 -8.25 22.30
CA ARG A 104 1.89 -7.27 21.28
C ARG A 104 1.70 -7.91 19.91
N ASN A 105 2.47 -8.95 19.60
CA ASN A 105 2.38 -9.69 18.34
C ASN A 105 1.35 -10.83 18.38
N SER A 106 1.06 -11.41 19.55
CA SER A 106 0.06 -12.48 19.72
C SER A 106 -1.36 -11.97 19.56
N ARG A 107 -1.64 -10.72 19.94
CA ARG A 107 -2.92 -10.06 19.59
C ARG A 107 -3.14 -9.93 18.08
N LYS A 108 -2.08 -9.92 17.26
CA LYS A 108 -2.15 -10.01 15.79
C LYS A 108 -2.22 -11.45 15.28
N PHE A 109 -1.85 -12.43 16.11
CA PHE A 109 -1.74 -13.85 15.72
C PHE A 109 -2.92 -14.71 16.20
N LEU A 110 -3.78 -14.22 17.10
CA LEU A 110 -4.97 -14.95 17.57
C LEU A 110 -6.07 -15.14 16.50
N VAL A 111 -5.93 -14.52 15.31
CA VAL A 111 -6.77 -14.80 14.13
C VAL A 111 -6.15 -15.90 13.24
N GLY A 112 -5.02 -16.48 13.65
CA GLY A 112 -4.25 -17.44 12.89
C GLY A 112 -4.60 -18.89 13.22
N THR A 113 -5.63 -19.44 12.59
CA THR A 113 -5.65 -20.89 12.31
C THR A 113 -6.31 -21.13 10.96
N VAL A 114 -5.47 -21.19 9.92
CA VAL A 114 -5.74 -21.72 8.57
C VAL A 114 -6.93 -21.08 7.82
N GLY A 115 -6.61 -20.15 6.92
CA GLY A 115 -7.36 -20.04 5.65
C GLY A 115 -7.98 -18.70 5.32
N VAL A 116 -8.20 -17.79 6.27
CA VAL A 116 -8.78 -16.48 5.95
C VAL A 116 -8.03 -15.37 6.68
N SER A 117 -6.96 -14.87 6.05
CA SER A 117 -6.53 -13.51 6.34
C SER A 117 -7.65 -12.59 5.82
N VAL A 118 -8.60 -12.26 6.69
CA VAL A 118 -9.64 -11.25 6.42
C VAL A 118 -9.09 -9.89 6.83
N TYR A 119 -9.36 -8.86 6.04
CA TYR A 119 -9.07 -7.49 6.44
C TYR A 119 -9.94 -7.09 7.63
N ASN A 120 -9.32 -6.64 8.71
CA ASN A 120 -10.06 -6.28 9.93
C ASN A 120 -10.50 -4.82 9.88
N TRP A 121 -11.71 -4.60 9.36
CA TRP A 121 -12.34 -3.29 9.29
C TRP A 121 -12.48 -2.60 10.65
N ASP A 122 -12.74 -3.34 11.74
CA ASP A 122 -12.93 -2.72 13.06
C ASP A 122 -11.65 -2.07 13.63
N LEU A 123 -10.48 -2.57 13.22
CA LEU A 123 -9.19 -2.02 13.67
C LEU A 123 -8.58 -1.02 12.70
N GLU A 124 -8.77 -1.24 11.39
CA GLU A 124 -8.04 -0.50 10.36
C GLU A 124 -8.83 0.69 9.78
N ARG A 125 -10.16 0.73 9.98
CA ARG A 125 -11.06 1.79 9.48
C ARG A 125 -10.59 3.19 9.91
N ILE A 126 -10.53 4.10 8.94
CA ILE A 126 -10.39 5.54 9.19
C ILE A 126 -11.59 5.99 10.02
N SER A 127 -11.30 6.43 11.25
CA SER A 127 -12.33 6.77 12.23
C SER A 127 -13.05 8.07 11.84
N ASP A 128 -14.23 8.29 12.40
CA ASP A 128 -14.95 9.56 12.17
C ASP A 128 -14.25 10.72 12.87
N GLU A 129 -13.54 10.48 13.98
CA GLU A 129 -12.70 11.50 14.62
C GLU A 129 -11.57 11.96 13.70
N GLU A 130 -10.92 11.03 12.98
CA GLU A 130 -9.87 11.36 12.01
C GLU A 130 -10.45 12.22 10.87
N VAL A 131 -11.60 11.84 10.29
CA VAL A 131 -12.29 12.67 9.28
C VAL A 131 -12.71 14.04 9.85
N ASN A 132 -13.18 14.07 11.09
CA ASN A 132 -13.60 15.29 11.76
C ASN A 132 -12.45 16.25 12.00
N SER A 133 -11.25 15.74 12.31
CA SER A 133 -10.05 16.57 12.46
C SER A 133 -9.74 17.35 11.19
N TYR A 134 -9.99 16.73 10.03
CA TYR A 134 -9.79 17.34 8.73
C TYR A 134 -10.82 18.43 8.41
N ARG A 135 -12.01 18.42 9.02
CA ARG A 135 -13.04 19.46 8.78
C ARG A 135 -12.56 20.88 9.06
N GLN A 136 -11.60 21.07 9.96
CA GLN A 136 -11.04 22.39 10.31
C GLN A 136 -9.80 22.75 9.47
N GLU A 137 -9.28 21.84 8.63
CA GLU A 137 -8.04 22.09 7.88
C GLU A 137 -8.19 23.20 6.84
N ILE A 138 -9.35 23.37 6.21
CA ILE A 138 -9.60 24.45 5.24
C ILE A 138 -9.31 25.82 5.88
N GLU A 139 -9.82 26.05 7.10
CA GLU A 139 -9.58 27.29 7.82
C GLU A 139 -8.10 27.48 8.17
N SER A 140 -7.41 26.38 8.50
CA SER A 140 -5.97 26.41 8.74
C SER A 140 -5.18 26.83 7.48
N ILE A 141 -5.64 26.42 6.29
CA ILE A 141 -5.03 26.80 5.01
C ILE A 141 -5.24 28.29 4.73
N TYR A 142 -6.42 28.84 5.03
CA TYR A 142 -6.63 30.29 4.90
C TYR A 142 -5.71 31.09 5.84
N LYS A 143 -5.61 30.67 7.12
CA LYS A 143 -4.68 31.28 8.07
C LYS A 143 -3.23 31.18 7.59
N LEU A 144 -2.84 30.03 7.05
CA LEU A 144 -1.50 29.80 6.49
C LEU A 144 -1.23 30.70 5.28
N ARG A 145 -2.20 30.85 4.38
CA ARG A 145 -2.09 31.75 3.22
C ARG A 145 -1.89 33.19 3.66
N ASP A 146 -2.71 33.64 4.60
CA ASP A 146 -2.72 35.03 5.06
C ASP A 146 -1.45 35.33 5.88
N SER A 147 -0.93 34.37 6.63
CA SER A 147 0.32 34.54 7.38
C SER A 147 1.55 34.51 6.49
N THR A 148 1.64 33.57 5.53
CA THR A 148 2.89 33.30 4.80
C THR A 148 3.02 34.03 3.47
N VAL A 149 1.90 34.40 2.84
CA VAL A 149 1.94 34.95 1.47
C VAL A 149 1.28 36.32 1.32
N ILE A 150 0.59 36.81 2.34
CA ILE A 150 0.06 38.18 2.33
C ILE A 150 1.00 39.08 3.14
N CYS A 151 1.31 40.25 2.59
CA CYS A 151 2.14 41.23 3.28
C CYS A 151 1.37 41.90 4.41
N SER A 152 1.94 41.92 5.63
CA SER A 152 1.31 42.57 6.79
C SER A 152 1.21 44.10 6.70
N LYS A 153 1.94 44.74 5.77
CA LYS A 153 1.95 46.20 5.61
C LYS A 153 0.94 46.70 4.58
N CYS A 154 0.95 46.12 3.39
CA CYS A 154 0.11 46.57 2.26
C CYS A 154 -1.01 45.59 1.90
N HIS A 155 -1.09 44.44 2.57
CA HIS A 155 -2.07 43.38 2.32
C HIS A 155 -2.08 42.81 0.88
N LEU A 156 -1.02 43.09 0.11
CA LEU A 156 -0.81 42.52 -1.21
C LEU A 156 -0.02 41.21 -1.15
N ARG A 157 -0.09 40.47 -2.25
CA ARG A 157 0.57 39.16 -2.43
C ARG A 157 2.08 39.30 -2.43
N ILE A 158 2.79 38.47 -1.66
CA ILE A 158 4.25 38.36 -1.71
C ILE A 158 4.63 37.40 -2.85
N VAL A 159 5.66 37.74 -3.62
CA VAL A 159 6.16 36.88 -4.70
C VAL A 159 6.81 35.63 -4.11
N ILE A 160 6.39 34.42 -4.53
CA ILE A 160 6.90 33.13 -4.01
C ILE A 160 8.08 32.59 -4.84
N ASP A 161 7.90 32.37 -6.13
CA ASP A 161 8.83 31.60 -6.97
C ASP A 161 9.89 32.49 -7.63
N ASN A 162 10.91 32.95 -6.88
CA ASN A 162 12.10 33.68 -7.38
C ASN A 162 11.83 34.72 -8.50
N GLY A 163 10.72 35.46 -8.41
CA GLY A 163 10.36 36.50 -9.37
C GLY A 163 9.29 36.13 -10.41
N SER A 164 8.80 34.90 -10.45
CA SER A 164 7.67 34.54 -11.33
C SER A 164 6.36 35.10 -10.78
N LYS A 165 5.83 36.11 -11.49
CA LYS A 165 4.56 36.76 -11.18
C LYS A 165 3.47 36.14 -12.03
N GLN A 166 2.32 35.88 -11.41
CA GLN A 166 1.14 35.43 -12.12
C GLN A 166 0.40 36.61 -12.77
N PRO A 167 -0.16 36.43 -13.97
CA PRO A 167 -0.95 37.46 -14.63
C PRO A 167 -2.20 37.79 -13.80
N GLY A 168 -2.56 39.08 -13.72
CA GLY A 168 -3.75 39.52 -13.00
C GLY A 168 -3.62 39.61 -11.47
N ILE A 169 -2.44 39.35 -10.90
CA ILE A 169 -2.19 39.48 -9.46
C ILE A 169 -1.33 40.71 -9.15
N GLU A 170 -1.79 41.54 -8.22
CA GLU A 170 -1.02 42.65 -7.68
C GLU A 170 -0.08 42.18 -6.57
N TYR A 171 1.22 42.36 -6.80
CA TYR A 171 2.26 41.96 -5.88
C TYR A 171 2.75 43.12 -5.00
N CYS A 172 3.10 42.79 -3.77
CA CYS A 172 3.70 43.68 -2.79
C CYS A 172 5.03 44.28 -3.29
N LYS A 173 5.22 45.58 -3.03
CA LYS A 173 6.42 46.35 -3.35
C LYS A 173 7.14 46.90 -2.10
N CYS A 174 6.80 46.42 -0.92
CA CYS A 174 7.40 46.90 0.33
C CYS A 174 8.85 46.43 0.47
N ASP A 175 9.74 47.34 0.85
CA ASP A 175 11.15 47.02 1.05
C ASP A 175 11.36 46.02 2.21
N GLY A 176 12.24 45.04 1.98
CA GLY A 176 12.63 44.02 2.96
C GLY A 176 11.61 42.89 3.18
N VAL A 177 10.47 42.89 2.49
CA VAL A 177 9.48 41.81 2.57
C VAL A 177 9.91 40.67 1.64
N LYS A 178 10.37 39.56 2.24
CA LYS A 178 10.67 38.30 1.53
C LYS A 178 9.81 37.19 2.15
N ILE A 179 9.64 36.10 1.42
CA ILE A 179 8.85 34.93 1.87
C ILE A 179 9.35 34.42 3.23
N ASN A 180 10.68 34.40 3.43
CA ASN A 180 11.30 33.91 4.67
C ASN A 180 11.07 34.83 5.88
N THR A 181 10.54 36.03 5.67
CA THR A 181 10.22 36.98 6.75
C THR A 181 8.95 36.57 7.49
N ASN A 182 8.01 35.92 6.80
CA ASN A 182 6.76 35.45 7.37
C ASN A 182 6.83 33.95 7.66
N LYS A 183 7.29 33.60 8.87
CA LYS A 183 7.42 32.20 9.29
C LYS A 183 6.10 31.67 9.82
N ASP A 184 5.61 30.60 9.23
CA ASP A 184 4.57 29.79 9.85
C ASP A 184 5.11 29.11 11.12
N PRO A 185 4.40 29.15 12.26
CA PRO A 185 4.83 28.50 13.49
C PRO A 185 5.04 26.99 13.36
N ASN A 186 4.36 26.34 12.42
CA ASN A 186 4.44 24.90 12.21
C ASN A 186 5.44 24.51 11.11
N GLY A 187 6.27 25.46 10.64
CA GLY A 187 7.35 25.21 9.68
C GLY A 187 6.92 25.13 8.21
N TRP A 188 5.66 25.42 7.87
CA TRP A 188 5.21 25.45 6.47
C TRP A 188 5.79 26.65 5.73
N GLN A 189 6.33 26.41 4.53
CA GLN A 189 6.92 27.45 3.69
C GLN A 189 6.26 27.46 2.32
N PRO A 190 5.88 28.64 1.78
CA PRO A 190 5.46 28.77 0.40
C PRO A 190 6.54 28.21 -0.52
N TYR A 191 6.14 27.35 -1.45
CA TYR A 191 7.06 26.65 -2.35
C TYR A 191 6.84 27.03 -3.80
N ILE A 192 5.60 26.93 -4.30
CA ILE A 192 5.28 27.16 -5.71
C ILE A 192 3.97 27.95 -5.81
N GLU A 193 3.91 28.89 -6.78
CA GLU A 193 2.70 29.58 -7.18
C GLU A 193 2.39 29.35 -8.67
N ARG A 194 1.14 29.04 -8.96
CA ARG A 194 0.56 28.98 -10.31
C ARG A 194 -0.75 29.78 -10.30
N GLN A 195 -1.28 30.05 -11.49
CA GLN A 195 -2.44 30.93 -11.70
C GLN A 195 -3.55 30.76 -10.66
N ASP A 196 -4.00 29.53 -10.42
CA ASP A 196 -5.06 29.22 -9.45
C ASP A 196 -4.62 28.24 -8.34
N MET A 197 -3.30 28.12 -8.09
CA MET A 197 -2.77 27.14 -7.13
C MET A 197 -1.58 27.65 -6.33
N LEU A 198 -1.63 27.41 -5.03
CA LEU A 198 -0.58 27.70 -4.07
C LEU A 198 -0.11 26.40 -3.43
N ILE A 199 1.20 26.23 -3.35
CA ILE A 199 1.81 25.03 -2.79
C ILE A 199 2.73 25.45 -1.66
N TRP A 200 2.54 24.85 -0.48
CA TRP A 200 3.48 24.92 0.63
C TRP A 200 4.19 23.58 0.78
N ARG A 201 5.44 23.62 1.23
CA ARG A 201 6.19 22.43 1.65
C ARG A 201 6.64 22.57 3.08
N LYS A 202 6.77 21.45 3.78
CA LYS A 202 7.37 21.34 5.10
C LYS A 202 8.22 20.08 5.13
N GLU A 203 9.45 20.17 5.65
CA GLU A 203 10.29 19.00 5.85
C GLU A 203 9.71 18.12 6.98
N GLU A 204 9.63 16.81 6.74
CA GLU A 204 9.27 15.85 7.78
C GLU A 204 10.51 15.47 8.58
N GLU A 205 10.40 15.63 9.90
CA GLU A 205 11.44 15.23 10.85
C GLU A 205 11.85 13.76 10.61
N ASP A 206 13.16 13.50 10.70
CA ASP A 206 13.76 12.16 10.66
C ASP A 206 13.61 11.34 9.36
N THR A 207 13.00 11.88 8.30
CA THR A 207 12.82 11.16 7.03
C THR A 207 13.59 11.78 5.86
N GLY A 208 13.91 13.06 5.94
CA GLY A 208 14.43 13.85 4.80
C GLY A 208 13.42 14.00 3.66
N LEU A 209 12.14 13.68 3.92
CA LEU A 209 11.04 13.86 2.97
C LEU A 209 10.31 15.18 3.23
N PHE A 210 9.47 15.59 2.28
CA PHE A 210 8.65 16.78 2.40
C PHE A 210 7.16 16.42 2.41
N ALA A 211 6.43 17.03 3.33
CA ALA A 211 4.98 17.12 3.28
C ALA A 211 4.58 18.34 2.43
N TYR A 212 3.50 18.21 1.69
CA TYR A 212 2.99 19.26 0.81
C TYR A 212 1.54 19.60 1.15
N LYS A 213 1.22 20.90 1.10
CA LYS A 213 -0.15 21.41 1.14
C LYS A 213 -0.42 22.14 -0.16
N VAL A 214 -1.56 21.86 -0.79
CA VAL A 214 -1.98 22.49 -2.03
C VAL A 214 -3.31 23.16 -1.80
N TYR A 215 -3.39 24.44 -2.14
CA TYR A 215 -4.61 25.22 -2.14
C TYR A 215 -4.88 25.69 -3.56
N GLY A 216 -6.07 25.43 -4.08
CA GLY A 216 -6.47 25.95 -5.38
C GLY A 216 -7.95 26.23 -5.45
N SER A 217 -8.35 26.96 -6.49
CA SER A 217 -9.74 27.31 -6.76
C SER A 217 -10.09 27.01 -8.21
N PHE A 218 -11.26 26.41 -8.43
CA PHE A 218 -11.81 26.16 -9.75
C PHE A 218 -13.12 26.94 -9.86
N SER A 219 -13.30 27.70 -10.94
CA SER A 219 -14.50 28.53 -11.16
C SER A 219 -15.59 27.80 -11.95
N ASP A 220 -15.21 26.75 -12.67
CA ASP A 220 -16.01 25.99 -13.62
C ASP A 220 -16.43 24.60 -13.12
N VAL A 221 -15.79 24.10 -12.06
CA VAL A 221 -16.02 22.75 -11.50
C VAL A 221 -16.73 22.81 -10.16
N THR A 222 -17.78 22.00 -9.97
CA THR A 222 -18.45 21.86 -8.66
C THR A 222 -17.70 20.89 -7.74
N ALA A 223 -17.94 20.97 -6.43
CA ALA A 223 -17.30 20.05 -5.49
C ALA A 223 -17.75 18.60 -5.71
N GLU A 224 -19.00 18.38 -6.13
CA GLU A 224 -19.51 17.05 -6.46
C GLU A 224 -18.88 16.50 -7.74
N ASP A 225 -18.75 17.33 -8.79
CA ASP A 225 -18.06 16.92 -10.03
C ASP A 225 -16.61 16.55 -9.73
N PHE A 226 -15.93 17.35 -8.91
CA PHE A 226 -14.56 17.05 -8.48
C PHE A 226 -14.49 15.73 -7.72
N LEU A 227 -15.43 15.48 -6.80
CA LEU A 227 -15.50 14.21 -6.08
C LEU A 227 -15.66 13.03 -7.04
N GLN A 228 -16.57 13.12 -8.02
CA GLN A 228 -16.78 12.05 -9.00
C GLN A 228 -15.50 11.70 -9.75
N VAL A 229 -14.75 12.71 -10.21
CA VAL A 229 -13.44 12.51 -10.86
C VAL A 229 -12.44 11.81 -9.95
N GLN A 230 -12.51 12.01 -8.63
CA GLN A 230 -11.63 11.34 -7.67
C GLN A 230 -12.08 9.91 -7.31
N ILE A 231 -13.39 9.63 -7.29
CA ILE A 231 -13.90 8.33 -6.82
C ILE A 231 -14.06 7.31 -7.95
N ASP A 232 -14.36 7.76 -9.17
CA ASP A 232 -14.54 6.92 -10.35
C ASP A 232 -13.19 6.40 -10.86
N ILE A 233 -12.93 5.13 -10.55
CA ILE A 233 -11.69 4.45 -10.93
C ILE A 233 -11.59 4.18 -12.43
N ASP A 234 -12.71 4.05 -13.13
CA ASP A 234 -12.70 3.73 -14.56
C ASP A 234 -12.52 5.00 -15.38
N TYR A 235 -13.14 6.10 -14.94
CA TYR A 235 -12.84 7.43 -15.50
C TYR A 235 -11.37 7.81 -15.26
N ARG A 236 -10.81 7.52 -14.06
CA ARG A 236 -9.39 7.82 -13.77
C ARG A 236 -8.43 7.18 -14.78
N LYS A 237 -8.67 5.93 -15.17
CA LYS A 237 -7.85 5.21 -16.17
C LYS A 237 -7.88 5.85 -17.56
N GLN A 238 -8.91 6.63 -17.88
CA GLN A 238 -9.04 7.26 -19.21
C GLN A 238 -8.09 8.45 -19.37
N TRP A 239 -7.91 9.26 -18.31
CA TRP A 239 -7.12 10.49 -18.39
C TRP A 239 -5.73 10.36 -17.75
N ASP A 240 -5.55 9.46 -16.77
CA ASP A 240 -4.27 9.21 -16.13
C ASP A 240 -3.51 8.09 -16.86
N ILE A 241 -2.69 8.49 -17.84
CA ILE A 241 -1.87 7.58 -18.64
C ILE A 241 -0.89 6.72 -17.82
N THR A 242 -0.64 7.09 -16.56
CA THR A 242 0.27 6.34 -15.69
C THR A 242 -0.44 5.24 -14.90
N ALA A 243 -1.78 5.25 -14.83
CA ALA A 243 -2.54 4.24 -14.12
C ALA A 243 -2.60 2.93 -14.93
N HIS A 244 -1.72 1.97 -14.58
CA HIS A 244 -1.69 0.65 -15.23
C HIS A 244 -2.84 -0.24 -14.77
N GLU A 245 -2.97 -0.41 -13.46
CA GLU A 245 -4.01 -1.21 -12.83
C GLU A 245 -4.62 -0.41 -11.68
N LEU A 246 -5.93 -0.23 -11.67
CA LEU A 246 -6.65 0.49 -10.62
C LEU A 246 -7.97 -0.23 -10.32
N GLN A 247 -8.12 -0.70 -9.08
CA GLN A 247 -9.23 -1.56 -8.67
C GLN A 247 -9.65 -1.27 -7.24
N ILE A 248 -10.96 -1.36 -6.98
CA ILE A 248 -11.49 -1.45 -5.61
C ILE A 248 -11.41 -2.92 -5.20
N ILE A 249 -10.60 -3.21 -4.18
CA ILE A 249 -10.33 -4.56 -3.67
C ILE A 249 -11.39 -4.99 -2.66
N ASP A 250 -11.87 -4.05 -1.85
CA ASP A 250 -12.85 -4.26 -0.78
C ASP A 250 -13.55 -2.94 -0.46
N THR A 251 -14.77 -3.01 0.10
CA THR A 251 -15.54 -1.83 0.50
C THR A 251 -16.12 -2.09 1.89
N ASP A 252 -16.07 -1.06 2.75
CA ASP A 252 -16.55 -1.17 4.12
C ASP A 252 -18.03 -1.59 4.15
N PRO A 253 -18.37 -2.73 4.79
CA PRO A 253 -19.74 -3.20 4.88
C PRO A 253 -20.71 -2.16 5.48
N GLN A 254 -20.22 -1.28 6.36
CA GLN A 254 -21.03 -0.22 6.97
C GLN A 254 -21.43 0.90 5.97
N CYS A 255 -20.69 1.05 4.86
CA CYS A 255 -20.94 2.09 3.87
C CYS A 255 -22.00 1.71 2.82
N THR A 256 -22.41 0.44 2.75
CA THR A 256 -23.32 -0.10 1.71
C THR A 256 -24.69 0.58 1.60
N LYS A 257 -25.06 1.48 2.52
CA LYS A 257 -26.37 2.16 2.54
C LYS A 257 -26.29 3.69 2.50
N SER A 258 -25.09 4.28 2.50
CA SER A 258 -24.95 5.74 2.61
C SER A 258 -24.69 6.39 1.25
N LYS A 259 -25.42 7.46 0.95
CA LYS A 259 -25.19 8.28 -0.26
C LYS A 259 -24.12 9.36 -0.05
N ASN A 260 -23.82 9.69 1.21
CA ASN A 260 -22.98 10.83 1.54
C ASN A 260 -21.58 10.44 2.05
N HIS A 261 -21.29 9.14 2.19
CA HIS A 261 -19.95 8.66 2.47
C HIS A 261 -19.74 7.24 1.95
N SER A 262 -18.49 6.92 1.60
CA SER A 262 -18.04 5.54 1.41
C SER A 262 -16.59 5.39 1.84
N THR A 263 -16.21 4.15 2.15
CA THR A 263 -14.84 3.77 2.45
C THR A 263 -14.46 2.55 1.63
N ASP A 264 -13.49 2.71 0.73
CA ASP A 264 -13.05 1.67 -0.19
C ASP A 264 -11.56 1.36 0.04
N ILE A 265 -11.13 0.13 -0.22
CA ILE A 265 -9.72 -0.26 -0.30
C ILE A 265 -9.34 -0.34 -1.76
N ILE A 266 -8.30 0.39 -2.15
CA ILE A 266 -7.90 0.56 -3.54
C ILE A 266 -6.52 -0.04 -3.76
N TYR A 267 -6.41 -0.85 -4.82
CA TYR A 267 -5.16 -1.22 -5.44
C TYR A 267 -4.85 -0.23 -6.57
N TRP A 268 -3.65 0.35 -6.58
CA TRP A 268 -3.20 1.21 -7.67
C TRP A 268 -1.77 0.86 -8.07
N GLU A 269 -1.59 0.34 -9.28
CA GLU A 269 -0.28 0.20 -9.94
C GLU A 269 -0.06 1.34 -10.93
N MET A 270 1.10 1.99 -10.82
CA MET A 270 1.53 3.07 -11.71
C MET A 270 2.70 2.65 -12.58
N ILE A 271 2.62 3.01 -13.86
CA ILE A 271 3.72 2.88 -14.82
C ILE A 271 4.83 3.83 -14.43
N TRP A 272 6.03 3.30 -14.23
CA TRP A 272 7.24 4.10 -14.08
C TRP A 272 8.08 4.08 -15.37
N PRO A 273 8.96 5.09 -15.59
CA PRO A 273 9.83 5.09 -16.76
C PRO A 273 10.62 3.78 -16.87
N LYS A 274 10.89 3.31 -18.10
CA LYS A 274 11.37 1.94 -18.42
C LYS A 274 12.58 1.43 -17.63
N LEU A 275 13.37 2.31 -17.01
CA LEU A 275 14.54 1.95 -16.19
C LEU A 275 14.19 1.66 -14.72
N PHE A 276 12.92 1.82 -14.32
CA PHE A 276 12.46 1.64 -12.97
C PHE A 276 11.33 0.61 -12.92
N ALA A 277 11.26 -0.13 -11.82
CA ALA A 277 10.10 -0.97 -11.54
C ALA A 277 8.85 -0.10 -11.36
N ASN A 278 7.71 -0.60 -11.84
CA ASN A 278 6.41 -0.02 -11.52
C ASN A 278 6.23 0.05 -10.01
N ARG A 279 5.39 0.99 -9.57
CA ARG A 279 5.07 1.15 -8.15
C ARG A 279 3.61 0.80 -7.91
N ASP A 280 3.36 0.08 -6.82
CA ASP A 280 1.99 -0.15 -6.36
C ASP A 280 1.70 0.46 -4.99
N TYR A 281 0.41 0.75 -4.81
CA TYR A 281 -0.16 1.31 -3.60
C TYR A 281 -1.38 0.48 -3.21
N VAL A 282 -1.51 0.24 -1.91
CA VAL A 282 -2.72 -0.27 -1.30
C VAL A 282 -3.11 0.71 -0.22
N TYR A 283 -4.29 1.31 -0.34
CA TYR A 283 -4.74 2.33 0.60
C TYR A 283 -6.25 2.28 0.77
N GLN A 284 -6.69 2.66 1.96
CA GLN A 284 -8.09 2.92 2.25
C GLN A 284 -8.40 4.36 1.85
N ARG A 285 -9.47 4.57 1.09
CA ARG A 285 -10.01 5.87 0.68
C ARG A 285 -11.38 6.05 1.30
N LYS A 286 -11.52 6.98 2.24
CA LYS A 286 -12.79 7.41 2.80
C LYS A 286 -13.16 8.77 2.24
N TRP A 287 -14.38 8.93 1.75
CA TRP A 287 -14.91 10.24 1.37
C TRP A 287 -16.20 10.52 2.10
N VAL A 288 -16.43 11.79 2.44
CA VAL A 288 -17.60 12.28 3.17
C VAL A 288 -18.07 13.60 2.57
N ILE A 289 -19.37 13.70 2.32
CA ILE A 289 -20.07 14.92 1.90
C ILE A 289 -20.76 15.50 3.14
N ASP A 290 -20.23 16.62 3.63
CA ASP A 290 -20.82 17.38 4.72
C ASP A 290 -21.63 18.55 4.14
N LYS A 291 -22.95 18.37 4.05
CA LYS A 291 -23.85 19.37 3.48
C LYS A 291 -24.02 20.59 4.37
N ASP A 292 -23.95 20.42 5.69
CA ASP A 292 -24.12 21.52 6.66
C ASP A 292 -22.95 22.49 6.56
N LYS A 293 -21.73 21.95 6.48
CA LYS A 293 -20.52 22.77 6.29
C LYS A 293 -20.23 23.10 4.84
N ARG A 294 -20.96 22.50 3.90
CA ARG A 294 -20.73 22.60 2.45
C ARG A 294 -19.30 22.23 2.10
N VAL A 295 -18.84 21.08 2.59
CA VAL A 295 -17.48 20.57 2.33
C VAL A 295 -17.52 19.10 1.94
N VAL A 296 -16.71 18.74 0.94
CA VAL A 296 -16.38 17.37 0.59
C VAL A 296 -14.96 17.07 1.07
N ILE A 297 -14.81 15.96 1.79
CA ILE A 297 -13.53 15.51 2.36
C ILE A 297 -13.20 14.14 1.78
N ILE A 298 -11.97 13.97 1.30
CA ILE A 298 -11.43 12.68 0.86
C ILE A 298 -10.16 12.41 1.67
N VAL A 299 -10.10 11.27 2.36
CA VAL A 299 -8.96 10.84 3.17
C VAL A 299 -8.44 9.53 2.61
N SER A 300 -7.14 9.47 2.34
CA SER A 300 -6.45 8.26 1.92
C SER A 300 -5.37 7.87 2.92
N LYS A 301 -5.37 6.61 3.33
CA LYS A 301 -4.45 6.03 4.32
C LYS A 301 -3.89 4.71 3.79
N GLY A 302 -2.56 4.60 3.68
CA GLY A 302 -1.89 3.36 3.30
C GLY A 302 -2.28 2.19 4.22
N THR A 303 -2.56 1.02 3.62
CA THR A 303 -2.95 -0.17 4.37
C THR A 303 -2.44 -1.44 3.68
N ASN A 304 -2.50 -2.57 4.38
CA ASN A 304 -2.19 -3.87 3.78
C ASN A 304 -3.48 -4.67 3.64
N HIS A 305 -3.70 -5.25 2.45
CA HIS A 305 -4.87 -6.07 2.19
C HIS A 305 -4.48 -7.48 1.73
N PRO A 306 -5.08 -8.53 2.29
CA PRO A 306 -4.82 -9.92 1.91
C PRO A 306 -4.99 -10.23 0.41
N ASN A 307 -6.02 -9.66 -0.23
CA ASN A 307 -6.26 -9.82 -1.67
C ASN A 307 -5.31 -9.00 -2.55
N ALA A 308 -4.42 -8.20 -1.95
CA ALA A 308 -3.40 -7.41 -2.65
C ALA A 308 -2.01 -7.68 -2.05
N PRO A 309 -1.47 -8.92 -2.15
CA PRO A 309 -0.14 -9.25 -1.66
C PRO A 309 0.95 -8.56 -2.48
N ILE A 310 2.19 -8.51 -1.96
CA ILE A 310 3.32 -7.89 -2.66
C ILE A 310 3.64 -8.69 -3.92
N LYS A 311 3.56 -8.02 -5.08
CA LYS A 311 3.87 -8.62 -6.39
C LYS A 311 5.39 -8.55 -6.67
N PRO A 312 6.02 -9.64 -7.17
CA PRO A 312 7.43 -9.59 -7.54
C PRO A 312 7.66 -8.67 -8.75
N GLY A 313 8.75 -7.89 -8.73
CA GLY A 313 9.08 -6.97 -9.83
C GLY A 313 8.36 -5.61 -9.77
N ILE A 314 7.49 -5.41 -8.78
CA ILE A 314 6.79 -4.15 -8.50
C ILE A 314 7.22 -3.66 -7.12
N HIS A 315 7.48 -2.35 -7.00
CA HIS A 315 7.87 -1.75 -5.74
C HIS A 315 6.64 -1.24 -4.98
N ARG A 316 6.32 -1.90 -3.86
CA ARG A 316 5.24 -1.44 -2.98
C ARG A 316 5.65 -0.21 -2.20
N ASN A 317 4.97 0.89 -2.48
CA ASN A 317 5.09 2.08 -1.67
C ASN A 317 4.23 1.92 -0.42
N LEU A 318 4.87 1.42 0.63
CA LEU A 318 4.33 1.54 1.98
C LEU A 318 4.29 3.04 2.30
N GLN A 319 3.11 3.64 2.27
CA GLN A 319 2.86 4.94 2.93
C GLN A 319 3.11 4.73 4.42
N LYS A 320 4.37 4.76 4.85
CA LYS A 320 4.77 4.56 6.25
C LYS A 320 4.24 5.69 7.15
N SER A 321 3.92 6.84 6.56
CA SER A 321 3.30 8.01 7.20
C SER A 321 2.30 8.77 6.31
N GLY A 322 2.29 8.51 5.00
CA GLY A 322 1.54 9.32 4.03
C GLY A 322 0.03 9.21 4.25
N ARG A 323 -0.53 10.22 4.89
CA ARG A 323 -1.96 10.52 4.84
C ARG A 323 -2.14 11.57 3.76
N PHE A 324 -3.12 11.36 2.91
CA PHE A 324 -3.53 12.37 1.94
C PHE A 324 -4.96 12.78 2.27
N SER A 325 -5.16 14.04 2.65
CA SER A 325 -6.47 14.64 2.80
C SER A 325 -6.71 15.63 1.67
N MET A 326 -7.93 15.63 1.15
CA MET A 326 -8.38 16.52 0.10
C MET A 326 -9.69 17.15 0.54
N HIS A 327 -9.81 18.46 0.30
CA HIS A 327 -10.86 19.29 0.84
C HIS A 327 -11.44 20.20 -0.21
N PHE A 328 -12.75 20.14 -0.40
CA PHE A 328 -13.45 20.95 -1.38
C PHE A 328 -14.62 21.66 -0.73
N LYS A 329 -14.63 22.98 -0.83
CA LYS A 329 -15.76 23.79 -0.40
C LYS A 329 -16.79 23.83 -1.52
N MET A 330 -18.04 23.48 -1.22
CA MET A 330 -19.17 23.62 -2.13
C MET A 330 -19.54 25.09 -2.17
N ASN A 331 -19.29 25.72 -3.31
CA ASN A 331 -19.81 27.06 -3.59
C ASN A 331 -21.13 26.91 -4.33
N ASP A 332 -22.12 27.74 -3.96
CA ASP A 332 -23.34 27.84 -4.74
C ASP A 332 -22.96 28.35 -6.13
N LYS A 333 -23.18 27.54 -7.18
CA LYS A 333 -23.20 28.08 -8.54
C LYS A 333 -24.22 29.21 -8.51
N LYS A 334 -23.78 30.46 -8.69
CA LYS A 334 -24.69 31.51 -9.13
C LYS A 334 -25.30 30.97 -10.42
N ARG A 335 -26.58 30.58 -10.37
CA ARG A 335 -27.36 30.29 -11.57
C ARG A 335 -27.31 31.59 -12.38
N SER A 336 -26.49 31.59 -13.42
CA SER A 336 -26.46 32.62 -14.46
C SER A 336 -27.75 32.54 -15.27
#